data_AF-A0A317D2I0-F1
#
_entry.id   AF-A0A317D2I0-F1
#
_cell.length_a   1.000
_cell.length_b   1.000
_cell.length_c   1.000
_cell.angle_alpha   90.00
_cell.angle_beta   90.00
_cell.angle_gamma   90.00
#
_symmetry.space_group_name_H-M   'P 1'
#
loop_
_entity.id
_entity.type
_entity.pdbx_description
1 polymer ?
#
loop_
_entity_poly.entity_id
_entity_poly.type
_entity_poly.pdbx_seq_one_letter_code
_entity_poly.pdbx_strand_id
1 'polypeptide(L)'
;MPTIVVTGRHRPHEVMFLILSALAGGAFVLGAKPPTTVEQLVAPWVLWTWYLLLLSSGVIGLVSILLPDTYRALVLELAAMQGQAAAPLLYGLALLASGRPEATFAVAFCLSWAGASAWRGWQVGRGIRAVQQAGERS
;
A
#
# COMPACT_ATOMS: atom_id res chain seq x y z
N MET A 1 -9.89 -6.20 -37.54
CA MET A 1 -10.02 -5.19 -36.47
C MET A 1 -8.97 -5.47 -35.42
N PRO A 2 -8.10 -4.52 -35.06
CA PRO A 2 -7.15 -4.75 -33.98
C PRO A 2 -7.91 -4.83 -32.65
N THR A 3 -7.88 -5.98 -32.01
CA THR A 3 -8.42 -6.19 -30.66
C THR A 3 -7.54 -5.42 -29.68
N ILE A 4 -8.01 -4.25 -29.22
CA ILE A 4 -7.38 -3.55 -28.11
C ILE A 4 -7.67 -4.36 -26.86
N VAL A 5 -6.70 -5.17 -26.43
CA VAL A 5 -6.73 -5.79 -25.11
C VAL A 5 -6.54 -4.65 -24.11
N VAL A 6 -7.63 -4.22 -23.49
CA VAL A 6 -7.58 -3.38 -22.29
C VAL A 6 -6.97 -4.26 -21.20
N THR A 7 -5.65 -4.17 -21.02
CA THR A 7 -4.99 -4.73 -19.85
C THR A 7 -5.65 -4.11 -18.63
N GLY A 8 -6.20 -4.94 -17.75
CA GLY A 8 -7.03 -4.48 -16.63
C GLY A 8 -6.35 -3.35 -15.85
N ARG A 9 -7.10 -2.29 -15.54
CA ARG A 9 -6.62 -1.10 -14.81
C ARG A 9 -5.96 -1.47 -13.47
N HIS A 10 -6.42 -2.56 -12.85
CA HIS A 10 -5.94 -3.04 -11.56
C HIS A 10 -5.24 -4.37 -11.72
N ARG A 11 -4.02 -4.48 -11.18
CA ARG A 11 -3.25 -5.73 -11.24
C ARG A 11 -3.69 -6.64 -10.08
N PRO A 12 -3.96 -7.94 -10.31
CA PRO A 12 -4.47 -8.83 -9.27
C PRO A 12 -3.65 -8.83 -7.98
N HIS A 13 -2.32 -8.80 -8.08
CA HIS A 13 -1.44 -8.76 -6.91
C HIS A 13 -1.59 -7.47 -6.09
N GLU A 14 -1.75 -6.30 -6.73
CA GLU A 14 -1.96 -5.03 -6.03
C GLU A 14 -3.25 -5.07 -5.21
N VAL A 15 -4.32 -5.62 -5.81
CA VAL A 15 -5.60 -5.81 -5.11
C VAL A 15 -5.44 -6.76 -3.92
N MET A 16 -4.69 -7.86 -4.07
CA MET A 16 -4.44 -8.77 -2.95
C MET A 16 -3.66 -8.10 -1.82
N PHE A 17 -2.68 -7.24 -2.12
CA PHE A 17 -1.96 -6.46 -1.10
C PHE A 17 -2.88 -5.47 -0.38
N LEU A 18 -3.82 -4.83 -1.08
CA LEU A 18 -4.81 -3.95 -0.47
C LEU A 18 -5.78 -4.71 0.44
N ILE A 19 -6.28 -5.87 -0.01
CA ILE A 19 -7.11 -6.76 0.81
C ILE A 19 -6.35 -7.21 2.05
N LEU A 20 -5.12 -7.69 1.87
CA LEU A 20 -4.25 -8.11 2.98
C LEU A 20 -4.09 -6.98 4.00
N SER A 21 -3.87 -5.75 3.54
CA SER A 21 -3.67 -4.59 4.40
C SER A 21 -4.93 -4.21 5.19
N ALA A 22 -6.09 -4.23 4.51
CA ALA A 22 -7.37 -3.99 5.16
C ALA A 22 -7.69 -5.08 6.20
N LEU A 23 -7.43 -6.35 5.87
CA LEU A 23 -7.65 -7.48 6.78
C LEU A 23 -6.69 -7.46 7.97
N ALA A 24 -5.39 -7.25 7.73
CA ALA A 24 -4.38 -7.24 8.79
C ALA A 24 -4.59 -6.07 9.76
N GLY A 25 -4.76 -4.86 9.23
CA GLY A 25 -5.06 -3.68 10.05
C GLY A 25 -6.41 -3.78 10.75
N GLY A 26 -7.44 -4.31 10.07
CA GLY A 26 -8.76 -4.55 10.66
C GLY A 26 -8.73 -5.56 11.80
N ALA A 27 -8.04 -6.69 11.61
CA ALA A 27 -7.87 -7.70 12.65
C ALA A 27 -7.19 -7.10 13.89
N PHE A 28 -6.14 -6.30 13.72
CA PHE A 28 -5.46 -5.62 14.82
C PHE A 28 -6.39 -4.67 15.58
N VAL A 29 -7.14 -3.82 14.87
CA VAL A 29 -8.10 -2.88 15.49
C VAL A 29 -9.23 -3.62 16.22
N LEU A 30 -9.63 -4.81 15.73
CA LEU A 30 -10.59 -5.70 16.39
C LEU A 30 -10.00 -6.46 17.61
N GLY A 31 -8.75 -6.21 17.98
CA GLY A 31 -8.11 -6.79 19.16
C GLY A 31 -7.37 -8.11 18.91
N ALA A 32 -7.20 -8.53 17.65
CA ALA A 32 -6.34 -9.66 17.34
C ALA A 32 -4.91 -9.34 17.76
N LYS A 33 -4.30 -10.24 18.53
CA LYS A 33 -2.92 -10.08 18.97
C LYS A 33 -1.98 -10.56 17.88
N PRO A 34 -1.09 -9.69 17.40
CA PRO A 34 -0.11 -10.12 16.42
C PRO A 34 0.93 -11.09 17.01
N PRO A 35 1.62 -11.87 16.16
CA PRO A 35 2.62 -12.84 16.62
C PRO A 35 3.77 -12.17 17.37
N THR A 36 4.14 -12.75 18.50
CA THR A 36 5.05 -12.14 19.47
C THR A 36 6.52 -12.08 19.05
N THR A 37 6.93 -12.79 17.99
CA THR A 37 8.35 -13.04 17.71
C THR A 37 9.09 -11.82 17.16
N VAL A 38 8.57 -11.18 16.12
CA VAL A 38 9.24 -10.04 15.44
C VAL A 38 8.72 -8.70 15.97
N GLU A 39 7.47 -8.65 16.43
CA GLU A 39 6.86 -7.40 16.87
C GLU A 39 7.33 -6.93 18.24
N GLN A 40 7.85 -7.82 19.08
CA GLN A 40 8.51 -7.44 20.33
C GLN A 40 9.80 -6.61 20.11
N LEU A 41 10.30 -6.55 18.87
CA LEU A 41 11.50 -5.78 18.52
C LEU A 41 11.22 -4.29 18.31
N VAL A 42 9.95 -3.90 18.19
CA VAL A 42 9.55 -2.52 17.92
C VAL A 42 8.71 -1.93 19.05
N ALA A 43 8.77 -0.61 19.21
CA ALA A 43 7.97 0.08 20.19
C ALA A 43 6.47 0.00 19.84
N PRO A 44 5.55 -0.05 20.82
CA PRO A 44 4.11 -0.22 20.57
C PRO A 44 3.49 0.81 19.62
N TRP A 45 3.98 2.06 19.65
CA TRP A 45 3.48 3.12 18.76
C TRP A 45 3.79 2.84 17.28
N VAL A 46 4.89 2.13 16.99
CA VAL A 46 5.26 1.71 15.63
C VAL A 46 4.22 0.71 15.11
N LEU A 47 3.82 -0.25 15.94
CA LEU A 47 2.80 -1.24 15.59
C LEU A 47 1.46 -0.59 15.31
N TRP A 48 1.00 0.31 16.19
CA TRP A 48 -0.21 1.07 15.96
C TRP A 48 -0.16 1.84 14.64
N THR A 49 0.95 2.54 14.38
CA THR A 49 1.12 3.32 13.15
C THR A 49 1.12 2.43 11.91
N TRP A 50 1.85 1.32 11.96
CA TRP A 50 1.90 0.30 10.91
C TRP A 50 0.50 -0.25 10.57
N TYR A 51 -0.22 -0.76 11.56
CA TYR A 51 -1.53 -1.38 11.34
C TYR A 51 -2.61 -0.36 10.93
N LEU A 52 -2.58 0.86 11.48
CA LEU A 52 -3.51 1.91 11.07
C LEU A 52 -3.26 2.36 9.63
N LEU A 53 -1.99 2.54 9.22
CA LEU A 53 -1.66 2.88 7.84
C LEU A 53 -2.04 1.77 6.87
N LEU A 54 -1.83 0.50 7.24
CA LEU A 54 -2.29 -0.65 6.45
C LEU A 54 -3.81 -0.64 6.28
N LEU A 55 -4.55 -0.46 7.38
CA LEU A 55 -6.01 -0.41 7.34
C LEU A 55 -6.49 0.74 6.45
N SER A 56 -6.02 1.97 6.70
CA SER A 56 -6.48 3.14 5.97
C SER A 56 -6.12 3.04 4.49
N SER A 57 -4.90 2.63 4.15
CA SER A 57 -4.47 2.50 2.76
C SER A 57 -5.18 1.35 2.03
N GLY A 58 -5.40 0.21 2.71
CA GLY A 58 -6.17 -0.92 2.18
C GLY A 58 -7.60 -0.51 1.85
N VAL A 59 -8.29 0.15 2.78
CA VAL A 59 -9.66 0.65 2.58
C VAL A 59 -9.72 1.67 1.45
N ILE A 60 -8.84 2.69 1.46
CA ILE A 60 -8.80 3.72 0.41
C ILE A 60 -8.56 3.09 -0.97
N GLY A 61 -7.62 2.14 -1.06
CA GLY A 61 -7.31 1.46 -2.32
C GLY A 61 -8.45 0.56 -2.82
N LEU A 62 -9.17 -0.12 -1.93
CA LEU A 62 -10.34 -0.90 -2.32
C LEU A 62 -11.49 0.00 -2.78
N VAL A 63 -11.70 1.13 -2.11
CA VAL A 63 -12.71 2.12 -2.51
C VAL A 63 -12.38 2.71 -3.88
N SER A 64 -11.10 2.95 -4.20
CA SER A 64 -10.69 3.50 -5.49
C SER A 64 -11.07 2.62 -6.68
N ILE A 65 -11.09 1.29 -6.49
CA ILE A 65 -11.49 0.31 -7.51
C ILE A 65 -12.99 0.43 -7.85
N LEU A 66 -13.81 0.78 -6.87
CA LEU A 66 -15.26 0.89 -7.03
C LEU A 66 -15.72 2.23 -7.64
N LEU A 67 -14.81 3.20 -7.77
CA LEU A 67 -15.16 4.53 -8.27
C LEU A 67 -15.26 4.57 -9.80
N PRO A 68 -16.37 5.09 -10.37
CA PRO A 68 -16.55 5.23 -11.81
C PRO A 68 -15.76 6.40 -12.40
N ASP A 69 -15.46 7.42 -11.59
CA ASP A 69 -14.68 8.58 -12.01
C ASP A 69 -13.19 8.23 -12.04
N THR A 70 -12.61 8.22 -13.24
CA THR A 70 -11.21 7.84 -13.47
C THR A 70 -10.23 8.73 -12.71
N TYR A 71 -10.47 10.04 -12.63
CA TYR A 71 -9.56 10.96 -11.96
C TYR A 71 -9.58 10.73 -10.44
N ARG A 72 -10.76 10.71 -9.83
CA ARG A 72 -10.93 10.44 -8.39
C ARG A 72 -10.37 9.07 -8.02
N ALA A 73 -10.61 8.06 -8.84
CA ALA A 73 -10.07 6.73 -8.63
C ALA A 73 -8.53 6.73 -8.63
N LEU A 74 -7.89 7.40 -9.59
CA LEU A 74 -6.43 7.50 -9.63
C LEU A 74 -5.86 8.28 -8.44
N VAL A 75 -6.55 9.33 -7.98
CA VAL A 75 -6.13 10.09 -6.79
C VAL A 75 -6.19 9.22 -5.53
N LEU A 76 -7.28 8.46 -5.33
CA LEU A 76 -7.39 7.54 -4.20
C LEU A 76 -6.39 6.38 -4.31
N GLU A 77 -6.17 5.86 -5.51
CA GLU A 77 -5.15 4.84 -5.74
C GLU A 77 -3.75 5.35 -5.39
N LEU A 78 -3.41 6.58 -5.78
CA LEU A 78 -2.14 7.20 -5.40
C LEU A 78 -2.02 7.34 -3.88
N ALA A 79 -3.07 7.82 -3.20
CA ALA A 79 -3.09 7.94 -1.75
C ALA A 79 -2.91 6.57 -1.06
N ALA A 80 -3.57 5.53 -1.56
CA ALA A 80 -3.39 4.16 -1.09
C ALA A 80 -1.95 3.69 -1.28
N MET A 81 -1.35 3.91 -2.46
CA MET A 81 0.04 3.52 -2.73
C MET A 81 1.05 4.24 -1.82
N GLN A 82 0.80 5.50 -1.46
CA GLN A 82 1.66 6.21 -0.50
C GLN A 82 1.57 5.60 0.90
N GLY A 83 0.37 5.24 1.37
CA GLY A 83 0.21 4.52 2.63
C GLY A 83 0.86 3.14 2.61
N GLN A 84 0.71 2.41 1.51
CA GLN A 84 1.34 1.11 1.25
C GLN A 84 2.86 1.19 1.11
N ALA A 85 3.42 2.35 0.79
CA ALA A 85 4.87 2.58 0.80
C ALA A 85 5.35 2.99 2.19
N ALA A 86 4.66 3.93 2.83
CA ALA A 86 5.04 4.51 4.11
C ALA A 86 4.96 3.51 5.27
N ALA A 87 3.90 2.70 5.32
CA ALA A 87 3.70 1.73 6.40
C ALA A 87 4.88 0.72 6.47
N PRO A 88 5.22 0.00 5.39
CA PRO A 88 6.28 -1.00 5.49
C PRO A 88 7.65 -0.35 5.57
N LEU A 89 7.84 0.84 5.01
CA LEU A 89 9.08 1.59 5.21
C LEU A 89 9.29 1.95 6.68
N LEU A 90 8.25 2.47 7.37
CA LEU A 90 8.31 2.77 8.80
C LEU A 90 8.59 1.52 9.64
N TYR A 91 7.84 0.44 9.42
CA TYR A 91 8.00 -0.80 10.18
C TYR A 91 9.35 -1.48 9.90
N GLY A 92 9.75 -1.55 8.62
CA GLY A 92 11.03 -2.11 8.19
C GLY A 92 12.23 -1.34 8.73
N LEU A 93 12.17 0.00 8.77
CA LEU A 93 13.24 0.81 9.38
C LEU A 93 13.30 0.65 10.90
N ALA A 94 12.16 0.54 11.57
CA ALA A 94 12.12 0.28 13.00
C ALA A 94 12.73 -1.10 13.36
N LEU A 95 12.43 -2.12 12.55
CA LEU A 95 13.06 -3.44 12.65
C LEU A 95 14.55 -3.40 12.35
N LEU A 96 14.97 -2.67 11.31
CA LEU A 96 16.39 -2.53 10.98
C LEU A 96 17.15 -1.85 12.12
N ALA A 97 16.55 -0.84 12.76
CA ALA A 97 17.13 -0.12 13.89
C ALA A 97 17.28 -0.99 15.15
N SER A 98 16.56 -2.12 15.27
CA SER A 98 16.73 -3.03 16.39
C SER A 98 18.05 -3.82 16.32
N GLY A 99 18.75 -3.82 15.18
CA GLY A 99 20.05 -4.48 14.97
C GLY A 99 20.02 -6.01 15.12
N ARG A 100 18.83 -6.62 15.05
CA ARG A 100 18.62 -8.04 15.35
C ARG A 100 18.61 -8.88 14.08
N PRO A 101 19.43 -9.94 13.98
CA PRO A 101 19.53 -10.76 12.77
C PRO A 101 18.23 -11.49 12.43
N GLU A 102 17.39 -11.80 13.43
CA GLU A 102 16.09 -12.45 13.25
C GLU A 102 15.11 -11.60 12.44
N ALA A 103 15.32 -10.27 12.37
CA ALA A 103 14.47 -9.35 11.63
C ALA A 103 14.85 -9.23 10.14
N THR A 104 15.97 -9.80 9.70
CA THR A 104 16.53 -9.55 8.34
C THR A 104 15.53 -9.81 7.22
N PHE A 105 14.82 -10.94 7.27
CA PHE A 105 13.81 -11.27 6.24
C PHE A 105 12.61 -10.34 6.29
N ALA A 106 12.14 -9.96 7.48
CA ALA A 106 11.04 -9.03 7.65
C ALA A 106 11.41 -7.64 7.13
N VAL A 107 12.63 -7.17 7.39
CA VAL A 107 13.17 -5.92 6.83
C VAL A 107 13.21 -5.98 5.30
N ALA A 108 13.80 -7.04 4.73
CA ALA A 108 13.90 -7.19 3.28
C ALA A 108 12.52 -7.22 2.60
N PHE A 109 11.55 -7.91 3.20
CA PHE A 109 10.17 -7.94 2.74
C PHE A 109 9.53 -6.55 2.79
N CYS A 110 9.66 -5.84 3.91
CA CYS A 110 9.11 -4.50 4.09
C CYS A 110 9.68 -3.49 3.09
N LEU A 111 11.01 -3.49 2.89
CA LEU A 111 11.65 -2.59 1.92
C LEU A 111 11.24 -2.91 0.49
N SER A 112 11.10 -4.20 0.15
CA SER A 112 10.65 -4.65 -1.16
C SER A 112 9.20 -4.24 -1.44
N TRP A 113 8.32 -4.41 -0.45
CA TRP A 113 6.93 -3.93 -0.51
C TRP A 113 6.91 -2.40 -0.69
N ALA A 114 7.64 -1.66 0.16
CA ALA A 114 7.70 -0.22 0.09
C ALA A 114 8.14 0.27 -1.30
N GLY A 115 9.19 -0.34 -1.86
CA GLY A 115 9.69 -0.05 -3.19
C GLY A 115 8.68 -0.34 -4.29
N ALA A 116 8.01 -1.49 -4.23
CA ALA A 116 6.96 -1.85 -5.19
C ALA A 116 5.78 -0.87 -5.16
N SER A 117 5.31 -0.50 -3.97
CA SER A 117 4.22 0.46 -3.78
C SER A 117 4.60 1.87 -4.21
N ALA A 118 5.82 2.32 -3.91
CA ALA A 118 6.33 3.62 -4.37
C ALA A 118 6.44 3.68 -5.91
N TRP A 119 6.93 2.60 -6.54
CA TRP A 119 6.99 2.48 -7.99
C TRP A 119 5.60 2.53 -8.62
N ARG A 120 4.63 1.82 -8.05
CA ARG A 120 3.24 1.87 -8.50
C ARG A 120 2.64 3.27 -8.32
N GLY A 121 2.85 3.90 -7.17
CA GLY A 121 2.44 5.28 -6.93
C GLY A 121 3.00 6.25 -7.96
N TRP A 122 4.26 6.10 -8.36
CA TRP A 122 4.85 6.90 -9.44
C TRP A 122 4.14 6.68 -10.79
N GLN A 123 3.82 5.44 -11.16
CA GLN A 123 3.07 5.15 -12.39
C GLN A 123 1.66 5.80 -12.37
N VAL A 124 0.95 5.69 -11.24
CA VAL A 124 -0.37 6.31 -11.06
C VAL A 124 -0.27 7.83 -11.16
N GLY A 125 0.72 8.44 -10.50
CA GLY A 125 0.96 9.89 -10.57
C GLY A 125 1.22 10.39 -11.99
N ARG A 126 1.95 9.62 -12.81
CA ARG A 126 2.09 9.92 -14.25
C ARG A 126 0.77 9.82 -15.00
N GLY A 127 -0.07 8.83 -14.67
CA GLY A 127 -1.41 8.66 -15.23
C GLY A 127 -2.33 9.86 -14.94
N ILE A 128 -2.32 10.37 -13.70
CA ILE A 128 -3.10 11.56 -13.30
C ILE A 128 -2.71 12.77 -14.17
N ARG A 129 -1.41 13.04 -14.33
CA ARG A 129 -0.92 14.16 -15.16
C ARG A 129 -1.36 14.02 -16.61
N ALA A 130 -1.36 12.81 -17.16
CA ALA A 130 -1.82 12.56 -18.52
C ALA A 130 -3.32 12.83 -18.70
N VAL A 131 -4.15 12.44 -17.72
CA VAL A 131 -5.60 12.70 -17.73
C VAL A 131 -5.88 14.21 -17.65
N GLN A 132 -5.15 14.94 -16.81
CA GLN A 132 -5.28 16.40 -16.70
C GLN A 132 -4.95 17.11 -18.02
N GLN A 133 -3.83 16.75 -18.66
CA GLN A 133 -3.43 17.31 -19.94
C GLN A 133 -4.40 17.01 -21.10
N ALA A 134 -5.10 15.87 -21.04
CA ALA A 134 -6.12 15.53 -22.02
C ALA A 134 -7.40 16.35 -21.84
N GLY A 135 -7.81 16.61 -20.60
CA GLY A 135 -8.99 17.43 -20.28
C GLY A 135 -8.79 18.92 -20.57
N GLU A 136 -7.56 19.44 -20.52
CA GLU A 136 -7.25 20.82 -20.93
C GLU A 136 -7.31 21.04 -22.46
N ARG A 137 -7.37 19.97 -23.26
CA ARG A 137 -7.37 20.01 -24.74
C ARG A 137 -8.75 19.78 -25.37
N SER A 138 -9.76 19.46 -24.56
CA SER A 138 -11.15 19.22 -24.97
C SER A 138 -12.04 20.42 -24.66
#